data_AF-A0AAI9AG72-F1
#
_entry.id   AF-A0AAI9AG72-F1
#
_cell.length_a   1.000
_cell.length_b   1.000
_cell.length_c   1.000
_cell.angle_alpha   90.00
_cell.angle_beta   90.00
_cell.angle_gamma   90.00
#
_symmetry.space_group_name_H-M   'P 1'
#
loop_
_entity.id
_entity.type
_entity.pdbx_description
1 polymer ?
#
loop_
_entity_poly.entity_id
_entity_poly.type
_entity_poly.pdbx_seq_one_letter_code
_entity_poly.pdbx_strand_id
1 'polypeptide(L)'
;MKKWLFLILAGVLSFSASNDDINKKLDLLLQKIDQLEKKVDAKDKQIEELKKELKKEQIAIKKQQEYTKKEFAIKSCNKIKVVSLKYKYHNEIIPYYDLEIKLKNTYPENIKYIRGSLFAEDSDKVKILQDYIDREVDFKKGDIITINKKHTINNDLEKYLKDENPKNLYIYFKPTMIEFSNGYRLECN
;
A
#
# COMPACT_ATOMS: atom_id res chain seq x y z
N MET A 1 34.47 9.08 -19.11
CA MET A 1 35.61 10.00 -19.32
C MET A 1 36.29 10.30 -17.98
N LYS A 2 37.44 9.68 -17.69
CA LYS A 2 38.61 10.32 -17.04
C LYS A 2 39.76 9.30 -16.95
N LYS A 3 40.86 9.67 -17.60
CA LYS A 3 42.14 8.97 -17.77
C LYS A 3 42.88 8.86 -16.43
N TRP A 4 43.39 7.68 -16.09
CA TRP A 4 44.53 7.48 -15.18
C TRP A 4 45.52 6.57 -15.92
N LEU A 5 46.33 7.14 -16.82
CA LEU A 5 47.75 7.47 -16.59
C LEU A 5 48.58 6.27 -16.08
N PHE A 6 49.04 5.48 -17.05
CA PHE A 6 50.25 4.67 -16.95
C PHE A 6 51.43 5.59 -16.57
N LEU A 7 51.95 5.42 -15.36
CA LEU A 7 53.24 5.97 -14.95
C LEU A 7 54.27 4.84 -14.95
N ILE A 8 54.99 4.78 -16.07
CA ILE A 8 56.28 4.11 -16.20
C ILE A 8 57.27 4.94 -15.39
N LEU A 9 57.88 4.38 -14.34
CA LEU A 9 59.13 4.88 -13.80
C LEU A 9 60.18 3.79 -13.86
N ALA A 10 61.13 4.01 -14.76
CA ALA A 10 62.37 3.28 -14.87
C ALA A 10 63.23 3.52 -13.62
N GLY A 11 63.64 2.44 -12.96
CA GLY A 11 64.75 2.41 -12.02
C GLY A 11 65.72 1.32 -12.47
N VAL A 12 66.77 1.71 -13.17
CA VAL A 12 67.86 0.83 -13.59
C VAL A 12 68.65 0.43 -12.33
N LEU A 13 68.58 -0.84 -11.94
CA LEU A 13 69.62 -1.48 -11.15
C LEU A 13 70.34 -2.48 -12.04
N SER A 14 71.59 -2.15 -12.32
CA SER A 14 72.57 -2.91 -13.06
C SER A 14 72.73 -4.31 -12.45
N PHE A 15 72.27 -5.33 -13.17
CA PHE A 15 72.76 -6.70 -13.01
C PHE A 15 73.13 -7.21 -14.40
N SER A 16 74.38 -7.66 -14.54
CA SER A 16 74.86 -8.45 -15.67
C SER A 16 74.13 -9.80 -15.68
N ALA A 17 72.90 -9.79 -16.17
CA ALA A 17 72.14 -10.97 -16.53
C ALA A 17 72.35 -11.21 -18.03
N SER A 18 72.65 -12.45 -18.43
CA SER A 18 72.67 -12.81 -19.85
C SER A 18 71.35 -12.39 -20.51
N ASN A 19 71.38 -12.02 -21.80
CA ASN A 19 70.16 -11.69 -22.56
C ASN A 19 69.06 -12.76 -22.38
N ASP A 20 69.43 -14.02 -22.15
CA ASP A 20 68.51 -15.12 -21.86
C ASP A 20 67.76 -15.00 -20.52
N ASP A 21 68.39 -14.50 -19.46
CA ASP A 21 67.74 -14.35 -18.14
C ASP A 21 66.80 -13.12 -18.11
N ILE A 22 67.15 -12.07 -18.88
CA ILE A 22 66.28 -10.90 -19.08
C ILE A 22 65.05 -11.29 -19.91
N ASN A 23 65.23 -12.02 -21.02
CA ASN A 23 64.12 -12.48 -21.85
C ASN A 23 63.17 -13.43 -21.11
N LYS A 24 63.70 -14.36 -20.30
CA LYS A 24 62.87 -15.25 -19.47
C LYS A 24 62.05 -14.49 -18.42
N LYS A 25 62.61 -13.46 -17.79
CA LYS A 25 61.88 -12.61 -16.83
C LYS A 25 60.79 -11.79 -17.52
N LEU A 26 61.04 -11.32 -18.74
CA LEU A 26 60.07 -10.58 -19.53
C LEU A 26 58.89 -11.45 -19.97
N ASP A 27 59.15 -12.68 -20.45
CA ASP A 27 58.12 -13.67 -20.80
C ASP A 27 57.26 -14.04 -19.58
N LEU A 28 57.89 -14.22 -18.41
CA LEU A 28 57.17 -14.52 -17.17
C LEU A 28 56.25 -13.35 -16.75
N LEU A 29 56.69 -12.10 -16.96
CA LEU A 29 55.88 -10.92 -16.70
C LEU A 29 54.71 -10.81 -17.67
N LEU A 30 54.94 -11.04 -18.97
CA LEU A 30 53.88 -11.08 -19.98
C LEU A 30 52.83 -12.15 -19.65
N GLN A 31 53.26 -13.36 -19.27
CA GLN A 31 52.36 -14.44 -18.88
C GLN A 31 51.54 -14.10 -17.63
N LYS A 32 52.13 -13.41 -16.65
CA LYS A 32 51.41 -12.94 -15.44
C LYS A 32 50.42 -11.83 -15.77
N ILE A 33 50.75 -10.91 -16.67
CA ILE A 33 49.84 -9.87 -17.16
C ILE A 33 48.64 -10.52 -17.86
N ASP A 34 48.88 -11.49 -18.73
CA ASP A 34 47.84 -12.22 -19.48
C ASP A 34 46.89 -12.99 -18.54
N GLN A 35 47.43 -13.58 -17.46
CA GLN A 35 46.65 -14.24 -16.41
C GLN A 35 45.85 -13.24 -15.56
N LEU A 36 46.40 -12.05 -15.31
CA LEU A 36 45.71 -10.98 -14.57
C LEU A 36 44.56 -10.42 -15.40
N GLU A 37 44.75 -10.18 -16.69
CA GLU A 37 43.72 -9.68 -17.61
C GLU A 37 42.53 -10.66 -17.67
N LYS A 38 42.80 -11.97 -17.83
CA LYS A 38 41.77 -13.01 -17.78
C LYS A 38 41.02 -13.05 -16.43
N LYS A 39 41.71 -12.79 -15.31
CA LYS A 39 41.08 -12.72 -13.98
C LYS A 39 40.22 -11.48 -13.82
N VAL A 40 40.65 -10.34 -14.33
CA VAL A 40 39.87 -9.08 -14.32
C VAL A 40 38.60 -9.24 -15.14
N ASP A 41 38.70 -9.78 -16.35
CA ASP A 41 37.53 -10.03 -17.21
C ASP A 41 36.54 -11.01 -16.56
N ALA A 42 37.04 -12.06 -15.90
CA ALA A 42 36.20 -13.00 -15.17
C ALA A 42 35.51 -12.32 -13.97
N LYS A 43 36.21 -11.42 -13.27
CA LYS A 43 35.65 -10.64 -12.16
C LYS A 43 34.62 -9.63 -12.63
N ASP A 44 34.84 -8.96 -13.75
CA ASP A 44 33.88 -8.01 -14.34
C ASP A 44 32.59 -8.71 -14.77
N LYS A 45 32.69 -9.92 -15.34
CA LYS A 45 31.52 -10.76 -15.63
C LYS A 45 30.75 -11.13 -14.35
N GLN A 46 31.44 -11.56 -13.30
CA GLN A 46 30.83 -11.85 -12.00
C GLN A 46 30.14 -10.62 -11.41
N ILE A 47 30.74 -9.44 -11.52
CA ILE A 47 30.15 -8.18 -11.04
C ILE A 47 28.86 -7.85 -11.80
N GLU A 48 28.82 -8.04 -13.12
CA GLU A 48 27.61 -7.79 -13.92
C GLU A 48 26.48 -8.79 -13.61
N GLU A 49 26.82 -10.05 -13.34
CA GLU A 49 25.86 -11.06 -12.87
C GLU A 49 25.28 -10.68 -11.50
N LEU A 50 26.15 -10.34 -10.53
CA LEU A 50 25.74 -9.89 -9.20
C LEU A 50 24.86 -8.62 -9.24
N LYS A 51 25.17 -7.66 -10.13
CA LYS A 51 24.33 -6.47 -10.32
C LYS A 51 22.93 -6.84 -10.84
N LYS A 52 22.81 -7.83 -11.72
CA LYS A 52 21.51 -8.30 -12.23
C LYS A 52 20.71 -8.99 -11.15
N GLU A 53 21.34 -9.83 -10.33
CA GLU A 53 20.70 -10.49 -9.19
C GLU A 53 20.24 -9.48 -8.15
N LEU A 54 21.09 -8.54 -7.75
CA LEU A 54 20.73 -7.44 -6.84
C LEU A 54 19.53 -6.63 -7.33
N LYS A 55 19.45 -6.33 -8.63
CA LYS A 55 18.28 -5.62 -9.20
C LYS A 55 17.00 -6.46 -9.10
N LYS A 56 17.09 -7.78 -9.36
CA LYS A 56 15.94 -8.69 -9.22
C LYS A 56 15.47 -8.76 -7.76
N GLU A 57 16.40 -8.91 -6.82
CA GLU A 57 16.10 -8.94 -5.38
C GLU A 57 15.47 -7.63 -4.91
N GLN A 58 16.00 -6.48 -5.31
CA GLN A 58 15.40 -5.18 -4.96
C GLN A 58 13.95 -5.05 -5.46
N ILE A 59 13.66 -5.53 -6.67
CA ILE A 59 12.30 -5.53 -7.21
C ILE A 59 11.39 -6.46 -6.41
N ALA A 60 11.87 -7.65 -6.05
CA ALA A 60 11.12 -8.61 -5.23
C ALA A 60 10.81 -8.04 -3.84
N ILE A 61 11.80 -7.44 -3.18
CA ILE A 61 11.64 -6.79 -1.86
C ILE A 61 10.61 -5.65 -1.95
N LYS A 62 10.67 -4.80 -2.98
CA LYS A 62 9.69 -3.72 -3.16
C LYS A 62 8.26 -4.26 -3.30
N LYS A 63 8.07 -5.30 -4.13
CA LYS A 63 6.76 -5.95 -4.30
C LYS A 63 6.25 -6.55 -2.99
N GLN A 64 7.13 -7.20 -2.23
CA GLN A 64 6.76 -7.80 -0.95
C GLN A 64 6.39 -6.72 0.08
N GLN A 65 7.16 -5.63 0.17
CA GLN A 65 6.81 -4.49 1.04
C GLN A 65 5.47 -3.87 0.68
N GLU A 66 5.14 -3.72 -0.61
CA GLU A 66 3.84 -3.22 -1.05
C GLU A 66 2.70 -4.17 -0.67
N TYR A 67 2.89 -5.48 -0.86
CA TYR A 67 1.92 -6.49 -0.48
C TYR A 67 1.64 -6.47 1.03
N THR A 68 2.71 -6.49 1.85
CA THR A 68 2.59 -6.43 3.30
C THR A 68 1.89 -5.15 3.76
N LYS A 69 2.22 -3.99 3.18
CA LYS A 69 1.52 -2.72 3.48
C LYS A 69 0.03 -2.78 3.15
N LYS A 70 -0.34 -3.35 2.00
CA LYS A 70 -1.75 -3.55 1.64
C LYS A 70 -2.46 -4.46 2.62
N GLU A 71 -1.84 -5.58 2.98
CA GLU A 71 -2.40 -6.54 3.93
C GLU A 71 -2.66 -5.90 5.30
N PHE A 72 -1.70 -5.15 5.84
CA PHE A 72 -1.89 -4.40 7.08
C PHE A 72 -2.99 -3.33 6.96
N ALA A 73 -3.08 -2.64 5.83
CA ALA A 73 -4.12 -1.64 5.60
C ALA A 73 -5.53 -2.25 5.52
N ILE A 74 -5.64 -3.48 4.99
CA ILE A 74 -6.90 -4.23 4.89
C ILE A 74 -7.38 -4.71 6.27
N LYS A 75 -6.48 -5.04 7.20
CA LYS A 75 -6.84 -5.50 8.56
C LYS A 75 -7.52 -4.45 9.45
N SER A 76 -7.54 -3.18 9.03
CA SER A 76 -8.14 -2.10 9.81
C SER A 76 -9.62 -1.90 9.47
N CYS A 77 -10.51 -1.87 10.46
CA CYS A 77 -11.96 -1.74 10.26
C CYS A 77 -12.47 -0.30 10.04
N ASN A 78 -11.60 0.71 10.03
CA ASN A 78 -11.98 2.12 10.01
C ASN A 78 -11.80 2.81 8.64
N LYS A 79 -11.75 2.02 7.56
CA LYS A 79 -11.47 2.54 6.22
C LYS A 79 -12.71 2.79 5.36
N ILE A 80 -13.91 2.52 5.88
CA ILE A 80 -15.16 3.04 5.33
C ILE A 80 -15.51 4.31 6.09
N LYS A 81 -15.65 5.43 5.39
CA LYS A 81 -16.01 6.72 5.99
C LYS A 81 -17.38 7.18 5.53
N VAL A 82 -18.16 7.76 6.43
CA VAL A 82 -19.38 8.46 6.04
C VAL A 82 -19.00 9.86 5.59
N VAL A 83 -19.41 10.22 4.37
CA VAL A 83 -19.14 11.54 3.77
C VAL A 83 -20.29 12.49 4.05
N SER A 84 -21.52 11.98 3.97
CA SER A 84 -22.72 12.76 4.27
C SER A 84 -23.88 11.84 4.60
N LEU A 85 -24.78 12.34 5.44
CA LEU A 85 -26.09 11.78 5.66
C LEU A 85 -27.11 12.86 5.34
N LYS A 86 -28.10 12.54 4.50
CA LYS A 86 -29.34 13.32 4.42
C LYS A 86 -30.48 12.47 4.93
N TYR A 87 -31.45 13.11 5.55
CA TYR A 87 -32.63 12.47 6.08
C TYR A 87 -33.86 13.33 5.80
N LYS A 88 -34.98 12.67 5.54
CA LYS A 88 -36.30 13.31 5.44
C LYS A 88 -37.28 12.57 6.33
N TYR A 89 -37.86 13.29 7.28
CA TYR A 89 -38.84 12.75 8.22
C TYR A 89 -40.22 12.64 7.57
N HIS A 90 -40.92 11.54 7.86
CA HIS A 90 -42.31 11.33 7.49
C HIS A 90 -43.14 10.95 8.72
N ASN A 91 -44.16 11.76 9.00
CA ASN A 91 -45.08 11.54 10.10
C ASN A 91 -46.33 10.78 9.62
N GLU A 92 -46.16 9.50 9.34
CA GLU A 92 -47.25 8.58 8.99
C GLU A 92 -47.65 7.74 10.21
N ILE A 93 -48.57 6.77 10.05
CA ILE A 93 -49.02 5.85 11.11
C ILE A 93 -47.83 5.20 11.82
N ILE A 94 -46.80 4.84 11.04
CA ILE A 94 -45.50 4.41 11.55
C ILE A 94 -44.47 5.44 11.06
N PRO A 95 -43.97 6.33 11.94
CA PRO A 95 -42.98 7.32 11.56
C PRO A 95 -41.67 6.71 11.05
N TYR A 96 -41.10 7.30 10.00
CA TYR A 96 -39.85 6.84 9.40
C TYR A 96 -39.02 8.00 8.81
N TYR A 97 -37.76 7.71 8.52
CA TYR A 97 -36.88 8.57 7.73
C TYR A 97 -36.53 7.92 6.39
N ASP A 98 -36.55 8.71 5.31
CA ASP A 98 -35.78 8.38 4.12
C ASP A 98 -34.34 8.83 4.34
N LEU A 99 -33.39 7.89 4.33
CA LEU A 99 -31.96 8.14 4.50
C LEU A 99 -31.23 8.06 3.16
N GLU A 100 -30.43 9.07 2.83
CA GLU A 100 -29.43 9.06 1.75
C GLU A 100 -28.03 9.13 2.40
N ILE A 101 -27.32 8.01 2.37
CA ILE A 101 -26.02 7.85 3.04
C ILE A 101 -24.93 7.78 1.98
N LYS A 102 -23.94 8.67 2.04
CA LYS A 102 -22.75 8.60 1.19
C LYS A 102 -21.58 7.99 1.94
N LEU A 103 -21.07 6.87 1.46
CA LEU A 103 -19.92 6.17 2.03
C LEU A 103 -18.71 6.31 1.09
N LYS A 104 -17.51 6.50 1.65
CA LYS A 104 -16.23 6.49 0.92
C LYS A 104 -15.38 5.28 1.30
N ASN A 105 -14.89 4.55 0.30
CA ASN A 105 -13.98 3.42 0.49
C ASN A 105 -12.54 3.93 0.46
N THR A 106 -11.82 3.81 1.57
CA THR A 106 -10.40 4.17 1.68
C THR A 106 -9.48 2.94 1.81
N TYR A 107 -10.02 1.73 1.67
CA TYR A 107 -9.20 0.53 1.53
C TYR A 107 -8.44 0.55 0.20
N PRO A 108 -7.29 -0.16 0.12
CA PRO A 108 -6.58 -0.32 -1.13
C PRO A 108 -7.24 -1.30 -2.10
N GLU A 109 -8.41 -1.84 -1.78
CA GLU A 109 -9.13 -2.89 -2.51
C GLU A 109 -10.62 -2.55 -2.69
N ASN A 110 -11.24 -3.18 -3.68
CA ASN A 110 -12.68 -3.05 -3.94
C ASN A 110 -13.48 -3.91 -2.95
N ILE A 111 -14.60 -3.39 -2.45
CA ILE A 111 -15.50 -4.10 -1.54
C ILE A 111 -16.72 -4.59 -2.32
N LYS A 112 -17.12 -5.85 -2.09
CA LYS A 112 -18.32 -6.48 -2.66
C LYS A 112 -19.49 -6.52 -1.69
N TYR A 113 -19.21 -6.53 -0.39
CA TYR A 113 -20.25 -6.64 0.62
C TYR A 113 -19.84 -5.91 1.89
N ILE A 114 -20.81 -5.22 2.50
CA ILE A 114 -20.64 -4.55 3.79
C ILE A 114 -21.77 -4.96 4.73
N ARG A 115 -21.38 -5.13 5.99
CA ARG A 115 -22.29 -5.33 7.11
C ARG A 115 -21.83 -4.46 8.27
N GLY A 116 -22.75 -3.74 8.90
CA GLY A 116 -22.41 -2.89 10.04
C GLY A 116 -23.51 -1.92 10.44
N SER A 117 -23.21 -1.12 11.46
CA SER A 117 -24.14 -0.13 12.01
C SER A 117 -23.71 1.29 11.64
N LEU A 118 -24.65 2.08 11.14
CA LEU A 118 -24.56 3.52 10.97
C LEU A 118 -25.06 4.19 12.25
N PHE A 119 -24.29 5.15 12.74
CA PHE A 119 -24.66 5.98 13.88
C PHE A 119 -24.64 7.46 13.52
N ALA A 120 -25.57 8.21 14.10
CA ALA A 120 -25.45 9.66 14.21
C ALA A 120 -25.53 10.05 15.70
N GLU A 121 -24.54 10.82 16.15
CA GLU A 121 -24.47 11.39 17.49
C GLU A 121 -24.67 12.90 17.41
N ASP A 122 -25.36 13.47 18.39
CA ASP A 122 -25.48 14.92 18.55
C ASP A 122 -24.21 15.54 19.18
N SER A 123 -24.25 16.84 19.48
CA SER A 123 -23.13 17.54 20.11
C SER A 123 -22.77 17.04 21.50
N ASP A 124 -23.75 16.44 22.20
CA ASP A 124 -23.58 15.87 23.54
C ASP A 124 -23.15 14.40 23.51
N LYS A 125 -22.87 13.87 22.30
CA LYS A 125 -22.49 12.48 22.01
C LYS A 125 -23.59 11.46 22.32
N VAL A 126 -24.84 11.92 22.35
CA VAL A 126 -26.00 11.03 22.46
C VAL A 126 -26.29 10.45 21.08
N LYS A 127 -26.41 9.12 21.00
CA LYS A 127 -26.76 8.43 19.76
C LYS A 127 -28.23 8.65 19.44
N ILE A 128 -28.48 9.53 18.49
CA ILE A 128 -29.83 9.87 18.04
C ILE A 128 -30.28 9.04 16.84
N LEU A 129 -29.37 8.36 16.14
CA LEU A 129 -29.71 7.43 15.06
C LEU A 129 -28.86 6.18 15.17
N GLN A 130 -29.49 5.01 15.05
CA GLN A 130 -28.81 3.75 14.83
C GLN A 130 -29.51 2.95 13.74
N ASP A 131 -28.88 2.84 12.57
CA ASP A 131 -29.38 2.02 11.46
C ASP A 131 -28.42 0.88 11.11
N TYR A 132 -28.94 -0.25 10.66
CA TYR A 132 -28.14 -1.40 10.27
C TYR A 132 -28.09 -1.57 8.75
N ILE A 133 -26.89 -1.68 8.20
CA ILE A 133 -26.64 -1.87 6.78
C ILE A 133 -26.05 -3.27 6.58
N ASP A 134 -26.71 -4.08 5.77
CA ASP A 134 -26.28 -5.42 5.38
C ASP A 134 -26.67 -5.62 3.90
N ARG A 135 -25.68 -5.58 3.01
CA ARG A 135 -25.90 -5.69 1.57
C ARG A 135 -24.62 -5.87 0.76
N GLU A 136 -24.82 -6.41 -0.44
CA GLU A 136 -23.84 -6.31 -1.53
C GLU A 136 -23.71 -4.85 -2.04
N VAL A 137 -22.51 -4.50 -2.47
CA VAL A 137 -22.12 -3.18 -2.97
C VAL A 137 -21.07 -3.33 -4.09
N ASP A 138 -21.13 -2.50 -5.13
CA ASP A 138 -19.98 -2.29 -6.04
C ASP A 138 -19.19 -1.08 -5.54
N PHE A 139 -18.33 -1.30 -4.53
CA PHE A 139 -17.68 -0.21 -3.81
C PHE A 139 -16.17 -0.19 -4.10
N LYS A 140 -15.83 0.43 -5.22
CA LYS A 140 -14.46 0.48 -5.75
C LYS A 140 -13.52 1.25 -4.82
N LYS A 141 -12.23 0.95 -4.93
CA LYS A 141 -11.17 1.66 -4.21
C LYS A 141 -11.25 3.17 -4.46
N GLY A 142 -11.35 3.96 -3.39
CA GLY A 142 -11.35 5.42 -3.45
C GLY A 142 -12.70 6.06 -3.82
N ASP A 143 -13.66 5.25 -4.26
CA ASP A 143 -14.97 5.73 -4.71
C ASP A 143 -15.86 6.14 -3.54
N ILE A 144 -16.94 6.83 -3.92
CA ILE A 144 -18.05 7.18 -3.04
C ILE A 144 -19.31 6.53 -3.60
N ILE A 145 -20.00 5.75 -2.77
CA ILE A 145 -21.31 5.18 -3.10
C ILE A 145 -22.41 5.88 -2.32
N THR A 146 -23.63 5.84 -2.85
CA THR A 146 -24.82 6.35 -2.17
C THR A 146 -25.75 5.17 -1.85
N ILE A 147 -26.16 5.06 -0.59
CA ILE A 147 -27.12 4.07 -0.10
C ILE A 147 -28.39 4.82 0.27
N ASN A 148 -29.49 4.50 -0.42
CA ASN A 148 -30.82 4.97 -0.08
C ASN A 148 -31.58 3.89 0.68
N LYS A 149 -32.18 4.25 1.81
CA LYS A 149 -32.92 3.30 2.64
C LYS A 149 -34.00 4.01 3.46
N LYS A 150 -35.11 3.31 3.70
CA LYS A 150 -36.10 3.71 4.70
C LYS A 150 -35.71 3.17 6.08
N HIS A 151 -35.70 4.05 7.07
CA HIS A 151 -35.43 3.72 8.46
C HIS A 151 -36.67 4.01 9.30
N THR A 152 -37.32 2.95 9.77
CA THR A 152 -38.41 3.06 10.75
C THR A 152 -37.85 3.51 12.08
N ILE A 153 -38.50 4.48 12.71
CA ILE A 153 -38.09 4.99 14.02
C ILE A 153 -38.36 3.91 15.08
N ASN A 154 -37.31 3.49 15.78
CA ASN A 154 -37.37 2.40 16.75
C ASN A 154 -37.25 2.88 18.20
N ASN A 155 -36.90 4.15 18.42
CA ASN A 155 -36.82 4.74 19.75
C ASN A 155 -37.28 6.21 19.74
N ASP A 156 -37.57 6.76 20.93
CA ASP A 156 -38.04 8.14 21.05
C ASP A 156 -36.96 9.19 20.75
N LEU A 157 -35.68 8.83 20.89
CA LEU A 157 -34.56 9.74 20.61
C LEU A 157 -34.40 10.02 19.11
N GLU A 158 -34.67 9.03 18.27
CA GLU A 158 -34.62 9.14 16.80
C GLU A 158 -35.62 10.15 16.24
N LYS A 159 -36.69 10.45 16.98
CA LYS A 159 -37.64 11.50 16.57
C LYS A 159 -37.02 12.89 16.54
N TYR A 160 -35.98 13.15 17.34
CA TYR A 160 -35.31 14.45 17.40
C TYR A 160 -34.36 14.68 16.22
N LEU A 161 -33.98 13.63 15.47
CA LEU A 161 -33.10 13.77 14.30
C LEU A 161 -33.65 14.78 13.28
N LYS A 162 -34.97 14.89 13.12
CA LYS A 162 -35.61 15.85 12.21
C LYS A 162 -35.36 17.32 12.59
N ASP A 163 -35.13 17.58 13.88
CA ASP A 163 -34.95 18.91 14.46
C ASP A 163 -33.46 19.29 14.53
N GLU A 164 -32.56 18.32 14.30
CA GLU A 164 -31.12 18.53 14.30
C GLU A 164 -30.60 19.14 12.99
N ASN A 165 -29.52 19.92 13.09
CA ASN A 165 -28.79 20.36 11.91
C ASN A 165 -27.78 19.26 11.51
N PRO A 166 -27.78 18.78 10.25
CA PRO A 166 -26.82 17.76 9.81
C PRO A 166 -25.34 18.10 10.08
N LYS A 167 -24.99 19.40 10.17
CA LYS A 167 -23.62 19.85 10.49
C LYS A 167 -23.22 19.63 11.96
N ASN A 168 -24.19 19.52 12.86
CA ASN A 168 -23.95 19.28 14.28
C ASN A 168 -23.81 17.79 14.59
N LEU A 169 -24.10 16.93 13.62
CA LEU A 169 -24.10 15.49 13.80
C LEU A 169 -22.71 14.91 13.55
N TYR A 170 -22.24 14.11 14.51
CA TYR A 170 -21.12 13.22 14.31
C TYR A 170 -21.63 11.90 13.75
N ILE A 171 -21.37 11.65 12.47
CA ILE A 171 -21.90 10.49 11.74
C ILE A 171 -20.76 9.54 11.40
N TYR A 172 -20.94 8.26 11.72
CA TYR A 172 -19.94 7.25 11.43
C TYR A 172 -20.57 5.88 11.17
N PHE A 173 -19.83 5.05 10.42
CA PHE A 173 -20.22 3.68 10.12
C PHE A 173 -19.24 2.74 10.83
N LYS A 174 -19.77 1.84 11.66
CA LYS A 174 -19.01 0.79 12.32
C LYS A 174 -19.27 -0.53 11.58
N PRO A 175 -18.38 -0.96 10.67
CA PRO A 175 -18.50 -2.26 10.03
C PRO A 175 -18.34 -3.37 11.07
N THR A 176 -19.10 -4.44 10.89
CA THR A 176 -18.93 -5.73 11.58
C THR A 176 -18.36 -6.78 10.64
N MET A 177 -18.65 -6.70 9.34
CA MET A 177 -18.04 -7.57 8.34
C MET A 177 -17.90 -6.84 6.99
N ILE A 178 -16.77 -7.08 6.31
CA ILE A 178 -16.47 -6.54 4.98
C ILE A 178 -15.91 -7.67 4.12
N GLU A 179 -16.51 -7.89 2.94
CA GLU A 179 -15.99 -8.83 1.95
C GLU A 179 -15.39 -8.06 0.77
N PHE A 180 -14.13 -8.35 0.47
CA PHE A 180 -13.40 -7.73 -0.62
C PHE A 180 -13.57 -8.51 -1.92
N SER A 181 -13.32 -7.84 -3.05
CA SER A 181 -13.45 -8.43 -4.37
C SER A 181 -12.53 -9.62 -4.63
N ASN A 182 -11.40 -9.66 -3.92
CA ASN A 182 -10.41 -10.74 -3.94
C ASN A 182 -10.80 -11.95 -3.09
N GLY A 183 -11.99 -11.95 -2.47
CA GLY A 183 -12.51 -13.03 -1.63
C GLY A 183 -12.05 -12.98 -0.16
N TYR A 184 -11.18 -12.03 0.21
CA TYR A 184 -10.83 -11.83 1.61
C TYR A 184 -12.03 -11.29 2.40
N ARG A 185 -12.23 -11.82 3.60
CA ARG A 185 -13.25 -11.36 4.55
C ARG A 185 -12.58 -10.79 5.78
N LEU A 186 -13.00 -9.58 6.14
CA LEU A 186 -12.59 -8.90 7.36
C LEU A 186 -13.76 -8.88 8.33
N GLU A 187 -13.58 -9.55 9.46
CA GLU A 187 -14.49 -9.47 10.61
C GLU A 187 -14.02 -8.37 11.56
N CYS A 188 -14.95 -7.55 12.02
CA CYS A 188 -14.71 -6.35 12.82
C CYS A 188 -15.49 -6.44 14.14
N ASN A 189 -14.77 -6.46 15.25
CA ASN A 189 -15.32 -6.49 16.61
C ASN A 189 -15.41 -5.07 17.20
#